data_AF-A0A3P7IPE2-F1
#
_entry.id   AF-A0A3P7IPE2-F1
#
_cell.length_a   1.000
_cell.length_b   1.000
_cell.length_c   1.000
_cell.angle_alpha   90.00
_cell.angle_beta   90.00
_cell.angle_gamma   90.00
#
_symmetry.space_group_name_H-M   'P 1'
#
loop_
_entity.id
_entity.type
_entity.pdbx_description
1 polymer ?
#
loop_
_entity_poly.entity_id
_entity_poly.type
_entity_poly.pdbx_seq_one_letter_code
_entity_poly.pdbx_strand_id
1 'polypeptide(L)'
;MSRSDIVAEIRFSIQWVLRTTRLPSTYEGREGEETLRKHLPTLIFHNTSGIGSPKLRPKCVVDSRHVLLMAVHRVAIYFPGYTGIDAPVEKALVRHYRDLEDHLVANYADWLLPRLREKTGGEFTLTYYPANLMRQLYSNVKQRLQRVYGKI
;
A
#
# COMPACT_ATOMS: atom_id res chain seq x y z
N MET A 1 -30.68 24.16 -2.96
CA MET A 1 -29.90 24.10 -4.22
C MET A 1 -28.56 23.45 -3.90
N SER A 2 -28.31 22.23 -4.39
CA SER A 2 -27.10 21.45 -4.09
C SER A 2 -25.91 21.99 -4.89
N ARG A 3 -24.96 22.63 -4.21
CA ARG A 3 -23.61 22.77 -4.77
C ARG A 3 -23.06 21.35 -4.91
N SER A 4 -22.56 21.01 -6.10
CA SER A 4 -21.73 19.84 -6.27
C SER A 4 -20.52 19.99 -5.36
N ASP A 5 -20.47 19.25 -4.25
CA ASP A 5 -19.37 19.31 -3.30
C ASP A 5 -18.04 19.04 -4.03
N ILE A 6 -17.02 19.84 -3.74
CA ILE A 6 -15.69 19.68 -4.34
C ILE A 6 -14.97 18.57 -3.58
N VAL A 7 -14.40 17.60 -4.31
CA VAL A 7 -13.68 16.47 -3.71
C VAL A 7 -12.34 16.93 -3.12
N ALA A 8 -12.21 16.82 -1.81
CA ALA A 8 -10.99 17.10 -1.05
C ALA A 8 -10.30 15.83 -0.52
N GLU A 9 -10.98 14.68 -0.55
CA GLU A 9 -10.44 13.38 -0.16
C GLU A 9 -10.83 12.30 -1.18
N ILE A 10 -9.86 11.46 -1.55
CA ILE A 10 -10.11 10.19 -2.22
C ILE A 10 -9.62 9.06 -1.32
N ARG A 11 -10.50 8.13 -0.96
CA ARG A 11 -10.22 6.95 -0.14
C ARG A 11 -10.10 5.71 -1.01
N PHE A 12 -9.19 4.83 -0.65
CA PHE A 12 -8.89 3.62 -1.42
C PHE A 12 -9.14 2.37 -0.57
N SER A 13 -9.74 1.37 -1.21
CA SER A 13 -9.76 0.00 -0.70
C SER A 13 -8.34 -0.55 -0.62
N ILE A 14 -8.14 -1.43 0.36
CA ILE A 14 -6.83 -2.02 0.63
C ILE A 14 -6.84 -3.50 0.29
N GLN A 15 -5.79 -3.92 -0.38
CA GLN A 15 -5.39 -5.32 -0.47
C GLN A 15 -4.10 -5.50 0.31
N TRP A 16 -4.09 -6.37 1.32
CA TRP A 16 -2.89 -6.63 2.11
C TRP A 16 -1.96 -7.57 1.35
N VAL A 17 -0.68 -7.25 1.34
CA VAL A 17 0.38 -8.10 0.77
C VAL A 17 1.24 -8.60 1.93
N LEU A 18 1.35 -9.91 2.08
CA LEU A 18 2.14 -10.51 3.16
C LEU A 18 3.63 -10.45 2.80
N ARG A 19 4.39 -9.77 3.65
CA ARG A 19 5.85 -9.80 3.62
C ARG A 19 6.31 -10.92 4.54
N THR A 20 6.90 -11.94 3.94
CA THR A 20 7.35 -13.17 4.62
C THR A 20 8.86 -13.21 4.85
N THR A 21 9.59 -12.19 4.40
CA THR A 21 11.04 -12.09 4.61
C THR A 21 11.40 -10.65 4.96
N ARG A 22 12.47 -10.48 5.74
CA ARG A 22 12.99 -9.16 6.08
C ARG A 22 13.51 -8.44 4.84
N LEU A 23 13.34 -7.13 4.85
CA LEU A 23 14.03 -6.28 3.89
C LEU A 23 15.53 -6.24 4.22
N PRO A 24 16.38 -6.14 3.19
CA PRO A 24 17.82 -6.10 3.37
C PRO A 24 18.19 -4.78 4.05
N SER A 25 19.17 -4.84 4.96
CA SER A 25 19.73 -3.65 5.63
C SER A 25 20.70 -2.87 4.72
N THR A 26 21.21 -3.51 3.67
CA THR A 26 22.23 -2.99 2.76
C THR A 26 21.80 -3.14 1.30
N TYR A 27 22.32 -2.25 0.46
CA TYR A 27 22.11 -2.29 -0.99
C TYR A 27 23.39 -2.81 -1.64
N GLU A 28 23.46 -4.11 -1.92
CA GLU A 28 24.69 -4.88 -2.23
C GLU A 28 24.69 -5.51 -3.63
N GLY A 29 25.87 -5.97 -4.06
CA GLY A 29 26.13 -6.43 -5.42
C GLY A 29 26.40 -5.29 -6.41
N ARG A 30 26.73 -5.67 -7.66
CA ARG A 30 26.98 -4.72 -8.77
C ARG A 30 25.73 -3.89 -8.99
N GLU A 31 25.83 -2.57 -8.81
CA GLU A 31 24.72 -1.62 -8.93
C GLU A 31 23.49 -1.92 -8.03
N GLY A 32 23.61 -2.84 -7.07
CA GLY A 32 22.49 -3.28 -6.23
C GLY A 32 21.52 -4.28 -6.87
N GLU A 33 21.88 -4.84 -8.04
CA GLU A 33 21.03 -5.73 -8.83
C GLU A 33 20.60 -6.98 -8.06
N GLU A 34 21.54 -7.59 -7.32
CA GLU A 34 21.27 -8.78 -6.52
C GLU A 34 20.25 -8.49 -5.41
N THR A 35 20.44 -7.38 -4.70
CA THR A 35 19.50 -6.94 -3.65
C THR A 35 18.11 -6.73 -4.22
N LEU A 36 17.98 -6.06 -5.37
CA LEU A 36 16.68 -5.82 -6.00
C LEU A 36 15.99 -7.12 -6.40
N ARG A 37 16.69 -8.03 -7.07
CA ARG A 37 16.09 -9.29 -7.52
C ARG A 37 15.62 -10.15 -6.36
N LYS A 38 16.34 -10.14 -5.24
CA LYS A 38 16.04 -10.97 -4.06
C LYS A 38 15.02 -10.32 -3.12
N HIS A 39 14.90 -9.00 -3.10
CA HIS A 39 14.16 -8.30 -2.04
C HIS A 39 13.15 -7.24 -2.51
N LEU A 40 13.09 -6.88 -3.80
CA LEU A 40 12.15 -5.86 -4.25
C LEU A 40 10.70 -6.35 -4.02
N PRO A 41 9.90 -5.68 -3.17
CA PRO A 41 8.60 -6.20 -2.74
C PRO A 41 7.61 -6.49 -3.88
N THR A 42 7.71 -5.78 -4.99
CA THR A 42 6.86 -5.97 -6.17
C THR A 42 7.22 -7.23 -6.97
N LEU A 43 8.40 -7.82 -6.75
CA LEU A 43 8.88 -9.03 -7.42
C LEU A 43 8.73 -10.30 -6.61
N ILE A 44 8.69 -10.21 -5.27
CA ILE A 44 8.81 -11.40 -4.41
C ILE A 44 7.58 -11.66 -3.54
N PHE A 45 6.77 -10.63 -3.25
CA PHE A 45 5.58 -10.78 -2.41
C PHE A 45 4.32 -10.73 -3.27
N HIS A 46 3.73 -11.91 -3.44
CA HIS A 46 2.51 -12.11 -4.23
C HIS A 46 1.34 -12.61 -3.40
N ASN A 47 1.60 -13.09 -2.18
CA ASN A 47 0.57 -13.61 -1.30
C ASN A 47 -0.27 -12.45 -0.74
N THR A 48 -1.52 -12.36 -1.18
CA THR A 48 -2.40 -11.21 -0.91
C THR A 48 -3.76 -11.61 -0.39
N SER A 49 -4.31 -10.80 0.50
CA SER A 49 -5.68 -10.96 1.00
C SER A 49 -6.70 -10.70 -0.12
N GLY A 50 -7.97 -10.98 0.18
CA GLY A 50 -9.08 -10.35 -0.55
C GLY A 50 -9.03 -8.82 -0.42
N ILE A 51 -9.95 -8.14 -1.10
CA ILE A 51 -10.03 -6.67 -1.07
C ILE A 51 -10.89 -6.26 0.12
N GLY A 52 -10.30 -5.52 1.05
CA GLY A 52 -11.05 -4.96 2.18
C GLY A 52 -12.04 -3.89 1.73
N SER A 53 -13.13 -3.75 2.48
CA SER A 53 -14.07 -2.64 2.29
C SER A 53 -13.33 -1.29 2.37
N PRO A 54 -13.70 -0.27 1.56
CA PRO A 54 -13.15 1.09 1.68
C PRO A 54 -13.28 1.68 3.09
N LYS A 55 -14.28 1.22 3.87
CA LYS A 55 -14.49 1.67 5.25
C LYS A 55 -13.50 1.05 6.24
N LEU A 56 -12.84 -0.03 5.85
CA LEU A 56 -11.89 -0.74 6.70
C LEU A 56 -10.49 -0.16 6.54
N ARG A 57 -10.14 0.74 7.46
CA ARG A 57 -8.80 1.35 7.54
C ARG A 57 -8.36 2.01 6.22
N PRO A 58 -9.18 2.85 5.57
CA PRO A 58 -8.85 3.43 4.27
C PRO A 58 -7.47 4.07 4.26
N LYS A 59 -6.78 3.99 3.11
CA LYS A 59 -5.76 4.98 2.80
C LYS A 59 -6.42 6.08 1.99
N CYS A 60 -5.96 7.31 2.16
CA CYS A 60 -6.52 8.45 1.46
C CYS A 60 -5.42 9.34 0.89
N VAL A 61 -5.77 10.02 -0.20
CA VAL A 61 -5.09 11.20 -0.70
C VAL A 61 -6.00 12.38 -0.42
N VAL A 62 -5.43 13.47 0.09
CA VAL A 62 -6.18 14.65 0.50
C VAL A 62 -5.58 15.92 -0.10
N ASP A 63 -6.44 16.88 -0.41
CA ASP A 63 -6.03 18.27 -0.62
C ASP A 63 -6.06 18.99 0.73
N SER A 64 -4.89 19.21 1.32
CA SER A 64 -4.76 19.77 2.66
C SER A 64 -5.31 21.19 2.79
N ARG A 65 -5.52 21.92 1.69
CA ARG A 65 -6.11 23.27 1.71
C ARG A 65 -7.59 23.27 2.09
N HIS A 66 -8.25 22.12 1.97
CA HIS A 66 -9.70 21.96 2.13
C HIS A 66 -10.07 21.10 3.34
N VAL A 67 -9.08 20.71 4.13
CA VAL A 67 -9.22 19.82 5.28
C VAL A 67 -8.88 20.56 6.56
N LEU A 68 -9.81 20.59 7.51
CA LEU A 68 -9.59 21.18 8.83
C LEU A 68 -8.96 20.17 9.80
N LEU A 69 -9.44 18.92 9.78
CA LEU A 69 -8.98 17.89 10.71
C LEU A 69 -8.84 16.53 10.02
N MET A 70 -7.66 15.93 10.18
CA MET A 70 -7.37 14.55 9.77
C MET A 70 -7.49 13.59 10.95
N ALA A 71 -8.25 12.51 10.78
CA ALA A 71 -8.06 11.30 11.56
C ALA A 71 -6.93 10.47 10.93
N VAL A 72 -6.49 9.41 11.61
CA VAL A 72 -5.32 8.60 11.17
C VAL A 72 -5.46 8.14 9.71
N HIS A 73 -6.68 7.87 9.22
CA HIS A 73 -6.94 7.20 7.94
C HIS A 73 -8.03 7.88 7.07
N ARG A 74 -8.58 9.02 7.52
CA ARG A 74 -9.60 9.76 6.77
C ARG A 74 -9.71 11.20 7.25
N VAL A 75 -10.28 12.07 6.44
CA VAL A 75 -10.69 13.40 6.89
C VAL A 75 -11.80 13.25 7.93
N ALA A 76 -11.62 13.90 9.08
CA ALA A 76 -12.64 13.99 10.11
C ALA A 76 -13.53 15.22 9.91
N ILE A 77 -12.95 16.34 9.48
CA ILE A 77 -13.67 17.61 9.25
C ILE A 77 -13.12 18.31 8.00
N TYR A 78 -14.04 18.67 7.10
CA TYR A 78 -13.78 19.48 5.90
C TYR A 78 -14.09 20.95 6.15
N PHE A 79 -13.46 21.86 5.40
CA PHE A 79 -14.00 23.21 5.26
C PHE A 79 -15.35 23.18 4.50
N PRO A 80 -16.23 24.18 4.65
CA PRO A 80 -17.55 24.18 4.01
C PRO A 80 -17.48 24.01 2.48
N GLY A 81 -18.32 23.14 1.93
CA GLY A 81 -18.43 22.88 0.49
C GLY A 81 -17.48 21.80 -0.07
N TYR A 82 -16.75 21.10 0.79
CA TYR A 82 -15.86 20.01 0.42
C TYR A 82 -16.29 18.67 1.01
N THR A 83 -15.94 17.60 0.31
CA THR A 83 -16.29 16.22 0.71
C THR A 83 -15.21 15.21 0.34
N GLY A 84 -15.44 13.94 0.69
CA GLY A 84 -14.58 12.82 0.35
C GLY A 84 -15.33 11.70 -0.34
N ILE A 85 -14.68 11.05 -1.30
CA ILE A 85 -15.22 9.93 -2.07
C ILE A 85 -14.38 8.66 -1.87
N ASP A 86 -15.01 7.51 -2.09
CA ASP A 86 -14.32 6.23 -2.20
C ASP A 86 -14.00 5.95 -3.67
N ALA A 87 -12.74 5.67 -3.98
CA ALA A 87 -12.34 5.25 -5.32
C ALA A 87 -12.92 3.86 -5.62
N PRO A 88 -13.53 3.66 -6.81
CA PRO A 88 -13.92 2.33 -7.25
C PRO A 88 -12.70 1.42 -7.36
N VAL A 89 -12.81 0.18 -6.90
CA VAL A 89 -11.70 -0.79 -6.81
C VAL A 89 -11.10 -1.09 -8.17
N GLU A 90 -11.94 -1.13 -9.21
CA GLU A 90 -11.59 -1.31 -10.61
C GLU A 90 -10.79 -0.14 -11.20
N LYS A 91 -10.82 1.03 -10.55
CA LYS A 91 -10.05 2.22 -10.93
C LYS A 91 -8.78 2.36 -10.10
N ALA A 92 -8.87 2.15 -8.79
CA ALA A 92 -7.72 2.28 -7.90
C ALA A 92 -7.87 1.41 -6.65
N LEU A 93 -6.74 0.78 -6.27
CA LEU A 93 -6.61 0.05 -5.02
C LEU A 93 -5.22 0.29 -4.42
N VAL A 94 -5.10 0.24 -3.10
CA VAL A 94 -3.81 0.33 -2.41
C VAL A 94 -3.35 -1.04 -1.97
N ARG A 95 -2.15 -1.45 -2.43
CA ARG A 95 -1.47 -2.65 -1.94
C ARG A 95 -0.70 -2.29 -0.67
N HIS A 96 -1.18 -2.76 0.48
CA HIS A 96 -0.57 -2.49 1.79
C HIS A 96 0.29 -3.67 2.24
N TYR A 97 1.60 -3.48 2.20
CA TYR A 97 2.56 -4.49 2.64
C TYR A 97 2.55 -4.60 4.16
N ARG A 98 2.41 -5.83 4.67
CA ARG A 98 2.38 -6.12 6.10
C ARG A 98 3.42 -7.17 6.45
N ASP A 99 4.29 -6.83 7.38
CA ASP A 99 5.30 -7.75 7.89
C ASP A 99 4.67 -8.81 8.79
N LEU A 100 5.02 -10.06 8.54
CA LEU A 100 4.66 -11.17 9.42
C LEU A 100 5.74 -11.45 10.47
N GLU A 101 6.96 -11.01 10.24
CA GLU A 101 8.08 -11.14 11.19
C GLU A 101 8.22 -9.92 12.11
N ASP A 102 7.13 -9.20 12.36
CA ASP A 102 7.15 -8.05 13.27
C ASP A 102 7.45 -8.53 14.70
N HIS A 103 8.68 -8.28 15.13
CA HIS A 103 9.27 -8.75 16.39
C HIS A 103 8.79 -7.96 17.60
N LEU A 104 7.98 -6.91 17.39
CA LEU A 104 7.43 -6.11 18.48
C LEU A 104 6.19 -6.75 19.12
N VAL A 105 5.57 -7.73 18.46
CA VAL A 105 4.38 -8.42 18.96
C VAL A 105 4.55 -9.93 18.82
N ALA A 106 4.67 -10.64 19.93
CA ALA A 106 4.66 -12.10 19.92
C ALA A 106 3.36 -12.62 19.27
N ASN A 107 3.48 -13.65 18.42
CA ASN A 107 2.36 -14.26 17.69
C ASN A 107 1.59 -13.26 16.81
N TYR A 108 2.27 -12.25 16.26
CA TYR A 108 1.65 -11.23 15.42
C TYR A 108 0.90 -11.80 14.22
N ALA A 109 1.50 -12.80 13.55
CA ALA A 109 0.89 -13.49 12.42
C ALA A 109 -0.40 -14.22 12.82
N ASP A 110 -0.40 -14.93 13.96
CA ASP A 110 -1.57 -15.65 14.47
C ASP A 110 -2.71 -14.70 14.83
N TRP A 111 -2.38 -13.50 15.30
CA TRP A 111 -3.36 -12.45 15.54
C TRP A 111 -3.87 -11.80 14.24
N LEU A 112 -2.98 -11.52 13.29
CA LEU A 112 -3.30 -10.74 12.10
C LEU A 112 -4.07 -11.55 11.05
N LEU A 113 -3.59 -12.75 10.71
CA LEU A 113 -4.06 -13.51 9.55
C LEU A 113 -5.55 -13.87 9.65
N PRO A 114 -6.09 -14.38 10.78
CA PRO A 114 -7.51 -14.68 10.89
C PRO A 114 -8.39 -13.44 10.72
N ARG A 115 -7.96 -12.30 11.28
CA ARG A 115 -8.68 -11.03 11.17
C ARG A 115 -8.69 -10.49 9.75
N LEU A 116 -7.59 -10.66 9.01
CA LEU A 116 -7.55 -10.27 7.60
C LEU A 116 -8.49 -11.16 6.79
N ARG A 117 -8.43 -12.49 6.96
CA ARG A 117 -9.34 -13.43 6.27
C ARG A 117 -10.81 -13.08 6.49
N GLU A 118 -11.20 -12.89 7.75
CA GLU A 118 -12.56 -12.50 8.13
C GLU A 118 -12.97 -11.19 7.44
N LYS A 119 -12.11 -10.18 7.49
CA LYS A 119 -12.41 -8.83 7.01
C LYS A 119 -12.32 -8.65 5.50
N THR A 120 -11.62 -9.53 4.81
CA THR A 120 -11.44 -9.47 3.35
C THR A 120 -12.19 -10.57 2.61
N GLY A 121 -12.99 -11.37 3.33
CA GLY A 121 -13.90 -12.34 2.71
C GLY A 121 -13.23 -13.62 2.22
N GLY A 122 -12.14 -14.06 2.85
CA GLY A 122 -11.59 -15.39 2.59
C GLY A 122 -10.08 -15.51 2.56
N GLU A 123 -9.63 -16.60 1.94
CA GLU A 123 -8.23 -17.00 1.88
C GLU A 123 -7.36 -16.06 1.05
N PHE A 124 -6.07 -16.12 1.33
CA PHE A 124 -5.10 -15.38 0.57
C PHE A 124 -4.85 -16.04 -0.79
N THR A 125 -4.61 -15.22 -1.82
CA THR A 125 -4.36 -15.66 -3.19
C THR A 125 -3.11 -14.98 -3.74
N LEU A 126 -2.52 -15.59 -4.76
CA LEU A 126 -1.37 -15.02 -5.46
C LEU A 126 -1.85 -13.93 -6.42
N THR A 127 -1.39 -12.69 -6.23
CA THR A 127 -1.61 -11.59 -7.16
C THR A 127 -0.31 -10.92 -7.57
N TYR A 128 -0.29 -10.48 -8.82
CA TYR A 128 0.89 -9.91 -9.47
C TYR A 128 0.59 -8.49 -9.93
N TYR A 129 1.63 -7.68 -10.00
CA TYR A 129 1.54 -6.40 -10.69
C TYR A 129 1.36 -6.63 -12.20
N PRO A 130 0.68 -5.71 -12.92
CA PRO A 130 0.55 -5.79 -14.36
C PRO A 130 1.93 -5.88 -15.04
N ALA A 131 2.13 -6.90 -15.88
CA ALA A 131 3.43 -7.20 -16.49
C ALA A 131 4.01 -6.02 -17.29
N ASN A 132 3.14 -5.23 -17.94
CA ASN A 132 3.52 -4.04 -18.68
C ASN A 132 4.11 -2.93 -17.80
N LEU A 133 3.80 -2.90 -16.49
CA LEU A 133 4.33 -1.91 -15.55
C LEU A 133 5.64 -2.35 -14.91
N MET A 134 5.91 -3.66 -14.86
CA MET A 134 7.01 -4.20 -14.05
C MET A 134 8.39 -3.75 -14.51
N ARG A 135 8.62 -3.66 -15.82
CA ARG A 135 9.89 -3.17 -16.35
C ARG A 135 10.15 -1.71 -15.92
N GLN A 136 9.15 -0.85 -16.03
CA GLN A 136 9.26 0.56 -15.65
C GLN A 136 9.42 0.73 -14.14
N LEU A 137 8.63 0.02 -13.35
CA LEU A 137 8.71 0.04 -11.89
C LEU A 137 10.10 -0.38 -11.41
N TYR A 138 10.63 -1.49 -11.95
CA TYR A 138 11.95 -1.98 -11.60
C TYR A 138 13.04 -0.94 -11.92
N SER A 139 13.04 -0.41 -13.15
CA SER A 139 14.04 0.58 -13.57
C SER A 139 13.99 1.85 -12.71
N ASN A 140 12.79 2.35 -12.42
CA ASN A 140 12.60 3.55 -11.59
C ASN A 140 13.13 3.35 -10.16
N VAL A 141 12.83 2.21 -9.54
CA VAL A 141 13.33 1.89 -8.20
C VAL A 141 14.84 1.72 -8.22
N LYS A 142 15.39 0.99 -9.20
CA LYS A 142 16.84 0.80 -9.35
C LYS A 142 17.57 2.13 -9.46
N GLN A 143 17.16 2.99 -10.39
CA GLN A 143 17.77 4.30 -10.58
C GLN A 143 17.71 5.18 -9.33
N ARG A 144 16.59 5.14 -8.59
CA ARG A 144 16.46 5.90 -7.34
C ARG A 144 17.40 5.38 -6.27
N LEU A 145 17.50 4.07 -6.09
CA LEU A 145 18.39 3.46 -5.09
C LEU A 145 19.86 3.65 -5.45
N GLN A 146 20.24 3.52 -6.73
CA GLN A 146 21.60 3.82 -7.18
C GLN A 146 22.03 5.24 -6.81
N ARG A 147 21.14 6.23 -6.99
CA ARG A 147 21.42 7.63 -6.59
C ARG A 147 21.54 7.78 -5.07
N VAL A 148 20.63 7.17 -4.31
CA VAL A 148 20.63 7.27 -2.83
C VAL A 148 21.86 6.61 -2.22
N TYR A 149 22.31 5.48 -2.77
CA TYR A 149 23.43 4.69 -2.25
C TYR A 149 24.76 4.96 -2.98
N GLY A 150 24.82 5.94 -3.88
CA GLY A 150 26.07 6.33 -4.58
C GLY A 150 26.64 5.24 -5.50
N LYS A 151 25.79 4.38 -6.08
CA LYS A 151 26.18 3.29 -7.00
C LYS A 151 25.88 3.63 -8.47
N ILE A 152 26.29 4.82 -8.88
CA ILE A 152 26.07 5.39 -10.22
C ILE A 152 27.05 4.74 -11.21
#